data_AF-A0A8T4B8F3-F1
#
_entry.id   AF-A0A8T4B8F3-F1
#
_cell.length_a   1.000
_cell.length_b   1.000
_cell.length_c   1.000
_cell.angle_alpha   90.00
_cell.angle_beta   90.00
_cell.angle_gamma   90.00
#
_symmetry.space_group_name_H-M   'P 1'
#
loop_
_entity.id
_entity.type
_entity.pdbx_description
1 polymer ?
#
loop_
_entity_poly.entity_id
_entity_poly.type
_entity_poly.pdbx_seq_one_letter_code
_entity_poly.pdbx_strand_id
1 'polypeptide(L)'
;TTCLQKKTDAAKFKHQLDKKIAEDNEKYGGDKDWDKDMESNIGMEAETAPADIQELFDMTDDIPKNKAIIRFADGTYSEQIGPSKLEEAMKEAESADAVILNGPVTGKVLNYINQSTATTVIGTKQGKDFESPEGVKIWLSEVHR
;
A
#
# COMPACT_ATOMS: atom_id res chain seq x y z
N THR A 1 -21.50 8.02 55.27
CA THR A 1 -21.70 6.90 54.33
C THR A 1 -23.18 6.81 54.04
N THR A 2 -23.63 7.23 52.85
CA THR A 2 -25.06 7.20 52.50
C THR A 2 -25.20 6.56 51.12
N CYS A 3 -25.45 5.26 51.10
CA CYS A 3 -25.73 4.50 49.89
C CYS A 3 -27.23 4.65 49.56
N LEU A 4 -27.57 5.52 48.61
CA LEU A 4 -28.95 5.67 48.14
C LEU A 4 -29.26 4.61 47.07
N GLN A 5 -30.27 3.80 47.37
CA GLN A 5 -30.68 2.60 46.67
C GLN A 5 -31.21 2.91 45.26
N LYS A 6 -30.40 2.70 44.21
CA LYS A 6 -30.85 2.65 42.81
C LYS A 6 -31.33 1.23 42.47
N LYS A 7 -32.59 0.89 42.77
CA LYS A 7 -33.17 -0.44 42.47
C LYS A 7 -34.48 -0.40 41.68
N THR A 8 -34.73 0.62 40.85
CA THR A 8 -36.07 0.75 40.22
C THR A 8 -36.12 1.01 38.71
N ASP A 9 -35.03 0.93 37.94
CA ASP A 9 -35.15 1.36 36.53
C ASP A 9 -34.62 0.41 35.45
N ALA A 10 -34.15 -0.79 35.78
CA ALA A 10 -33.68 -1.75 34.77
C ALA A 10 -34.74 -2.12 33.71
N ALA A 11 -36.02 -2.22 34.11
CA ALA A 11 -37.11 -2.55 33.20
C ALA A 11 -37.46 -1.41 32.22
N LYS A 12 -37.37 -0.15 32.67
CA LYS A 12 -37.61 1.01 31.82
C LYS A 12 -36.44 1.28 30.87
N PHE A 13 -35.21 1.04 31.33
CA PHE A 13 -34.03 1.08 30.48
C PHE A 13 -34.09 0.04 29.36
N LYS A 14 -34.54 -1.19 29.65
CA LYS A 14 -34.72 -2.22 28.62
C LYS A 14 -35.74 -1.80 27.57
N HIS A 15 -36.89 -1.27 27.99
CA HIS A 15 -37.93 -0.82 27.04
C HIS A 15 -37.46 0.37 26.18
N GLN A 16 -36.66 1.28 26.76
CA GLN A 16 -36.10 2.41 26.03
C GLN A 16 -35.00 1.98 25.04
N LEU A 17 -34.22 0.94 25.38
CA LEU A 17 -33.28 0.29 24.48
C LEU A 17 -34.00 -0.42 23.33
N ASP A 18 -35.01 -1.24 23.62
CA ASP A 18 -35.76 -1.98 22.60
C ASP A 18 -36.44 -1.01 21.61
N LYS A 19 -37.01 0.10 22.11
CA LYS A 19 -37.58 1.14 21.24
C LYS A 19 -36.53 1.83 20.37
N LYS A 20 -35.36 2.16 20.94
CA LYS A 20 -34.26 2.74 20.15
C LYS A 20 -33.75 1.76 19.10
N ILE A 21 -33.58 0.49 19.44
CA ILE A 21 -33.15 -0.56 18.51
C ILE A 21 -34.18 -0.76 17.40
N ALA A 22 -35.47 -0.67 17.70
CA ALA A 22 -36.53 -0.73 16.69
C ALA A 22 -36.52 0.50 15.78
N GLU A 23 -36.40 1.73 16.34
CA GLU A 23 -36.30 2.97 15.54
C GLU A 23 -35.03 3.01 14.68
N ASP A 24 -33.91 2.47 15.18
CA ASP A 24 -32.64 2.36 14.45
C ASP A 24 -32.74 1.31 13.34
N ASN A 25 -33.32 0.13 13.63
CA ASN A 25 -33.63 -0.87 12.59
C ASN A 25 -34.68 -0.42 11.60
N GLU A 26 -35.53 0.56 11.88
CA GLU A 26 -36.50 1.09 10.91
C GLU A 26 -35.86 2.18 10.03
N LYS A 27 -34.93 2.99 10.59
CA LYS A 27 -34.15 3.98 9.84
C LYS A 27 -33.00 3.39 9.02
N TYR A 28 -32.37 2.34 9.52
CA TYR A 28 -31.20 1.68 8.93
C TYR A 28 -31.53 0.25 8.47
N GLY A 29 -32.83 -0.08 8.41
CA GLY A 29 -33.34 -1.42 8.21
C GLY A 29 -32.99 -2.09 6.91
N GLY A 30 -32.59 -3.35 7.08
CA GLY A 30 -32.71 -4.41 6.11
C GLY A 30 -31.39 -4.69 5.42
N ASP A 31 -30.80 -5.86 5.73
CA ASP A 31 -29.86 -6.60 4.89
C ASP A 31 -29.07 -5.73 3.91
N LYS A 32 -28.35 -4.73 4.43
CA LYS A 32 -27.19 -4.28 3.72
C LYS A 32 -26.22 -5.41 3.91
N ASP A 33 -26.17 -6.29 2.92
CA ASP A 33 -25.01 -7.10 2.61
C ASP A 33 -23.81 -6.14 2.45
N TRP A 34 -23.36 -5.56 3.56
CA TRP A 34 -22.17 -4.73 3.65
C TRP A 34 -20.94 -5.59 3.32
N ASP A 35 -21.08 -6.91 3.48
CA ASP A 35 -20.14 -7.93 3.03
C ASP A 35 -20.12 -8.12 1.50
N LYS A 36 -21.21 -7.86 0.75
CA LYS A 36 -21.22 -8.07 -0.71
C LYS A 36 -20.44 -7.03 -1.50
N ASP A 37 -20.34 -5.80 -0.98
CA ASP A 37 -19.50 -4.77 -1.62
C ASP A 37 -18.02 -4.98 -1.30
N MET A 38 -17.70 -5.66 -0.19
CA MET A 38 -16.36 -6.19 0.06
C MET A 38 -16.04 -7.36 -0.88
N GLU A 39 -16.98 -8.27 -1.11
CA GLU A 39 -16.73 -9.51 -1.88
C GLU A 39 -16.66 -9.28 -3.40
N SER A 40 -17.35 -8.25 -3.93
CA SER A 40 -17.35 -7.96 -5.37
C SER A 40 -16.09 -7.23 -5.88
N ASN A 41 -15.22 -6.74 -4.98
CA ASN A 41 -13.90 -6.18 -5.32
C ASN A 41 -12.73 -7.16 -5.07
N ILE A 42 -13.00 -8.40 -4.62
CA ILE A 42 -11.97 -9.46 -4.42
C ILE A 42 -11.53 -10.09 -5.76
N GLY A 43 -12.02 -9.58 -6.89
CA GLY A 43 -11.63 -10.03 -8.24
C GLY A 43 -10.64 -9.13 -8.97
N MET A 44 -10.36 -7.94 -8.43
CA MET A 44 -9.30 -7.04 -8.89
C MET A 44 -8.51 -6.60 -7.65
N GLU A 45 -7.94 -7.57 -6.93
CA GLU A 45 -6.96 -7.29 -5.90
C GLU A 45 -5.75 -6.63 -6.58
N ALA A 46 -5.72 -5.30 -6.60
CA ALA A 46 -4.43 -4.62 -6.54
C ALA A 46 -3.81 -5.14 -5.23
N GLU A 47 -2.87 -6.09 -5.34
CA GLU A 47 -2.20 -6.65 -4.18
C GLU A 47 -1.77 -5.47 -3.30
N THR A 48 -2.33 -5.32 -2.10
CA THR A 48 -1.86 -4.25 -1.21
C THR A 48 -0.40 -4.52 -0.92
N ALA A 49 0.45 -3.51 -1.15
CA ALA A 49 1.88 -3.70 -1.02
C ALA A 49 2.22 -4.21 0.40
N PRO A 50 3.13 -5.19 0.55
CA PRO A 50 3.59 -5.67 1.85
C PRO A 50 4.08 -4.52 2.73
N ALA A 51 4.05 -4.68 4.06
CA ALA A 51 4.47 -3.64 5.00
C ALA A 51 5.86 -3.07 4.68
N ASP A 52 6.82 -3.93 4.33
CA ASP A 52 8.15 -3.51 3.90
C ASP A 52 8.12 -2.54 2.70
N ILE A 53 7.23 -2.77 1.73
CA ILE A 53 7.11 -1.93 0.53
C ILE A 53 6.37 -0.63 0.84
N GLN A 54 5.42 -0.65 1.77
CA GLN A 54 4.76 0.57 2.24
C GLN A 54 5.77 1.54 2.87
N GLU A 55 6.71 1.03 3.67
CA GLU A 55 7.82 1.85 4.20
C GLU A 55 8.70 2.42 3.08
N LEU A 56 8.96 1.65 2.02
CA LEU A 56 9.72 2.13 0.86
C LEU A 56 8.96 3.20 0.05
N PHE A 57 7.62 3.19 0.05
CA PHE A 57 6.84 4.27 -0.56
C PHE A 57 7.01 5.59 0.18
N ASP A 58 7.01 5.57 1.51
CA ASP A 58 7.27 6.79 2.29
C ASP A 58 8.70 7.30 2.05
N MET A 59 9.67 6.40 1.92
CA MET A 59 11.04 6.76 1.51
C MET A 59 11.09 7.35 0.10
N THR A 60 10.18 6.94 -0.80
CA THR A 60 10.08 7.49 -2.16
C THR A 60 9.65 8.97 -2.12
N ASP A 61 8.80 9.35 -1.18
CA ASP A 61 8.34 10.74 -1.00
C ASP A 61 9.46 11.66 -0.48
N ASP A 62 10.42 11.12 0.30
CA ASP A 62 11.59 11.86 0.79
C ASP A 62 12.68 12.09 -0.28
N ILE A 63 12.67 11.30 -1.35
CA ILE A 63 13.62 11.42 -2.46
C ILE A 63 13.20 12.55 -3.41
N PRO A 64 14.11 13.37 -3.98
CA PRO A 64 13.74 14.39 -4.95
C PRO A 64 13.10 13.79 -6.22
N LYS A 65 12.20 14.55 -6.86
CA LYS A 65 11.53 14.12 -8.10
C LYS A 65 12.53 13.67 -9.17
N ASN A 66 12.18 12.59 -9.87
CA ASN A 66 13.00 11.96 -10.90
C ASN A 66 14.38 11.51 -10.38
N LYS A 67 14.45 11.04 -9.14
CA LYS A 67 15.64 10.37 -8.59
C LYS A 67 15.27 8.95 -8.18
N ALA A 68 16.31 8.12 -8.13
CA ALA A 68 16.23 6.74 -7.70
C ALA A 68 17.25 6.44 -6.62
N ILE A 69 16.94 5.46 -5.77
CA ILE A 69 17.84 4.84 -4.81
C ILE A 69 17.76 3.34 -5.00
N ILE A 70 18.89 2.67 -4.93
CA ILE A 70 18.99 1.22 -4.96
C ILE A 70 19.11 0.75 -3.51
N ARG A 71 18.24 -0.17 -3.10
CA ARG A 71 18.38 -0.96 -1.89
C ARG A 71 19.22 -2.18 -2.23
N PHE A 72 20.32 -2.38 -1.52
CA PHE A 72 21.17 -3.55 -1.67
C PHE A 72 20.70 -4.71 -0.79
N ALA A 73 21.14 -5.93 -1.11
CA ALA A 73 20.80 -7.13 -0.35
C ALA A 73 21.31 -7.12 1.11
N ASP A 74 22.27 -6.25 1.44
CA ASP A 74 22.75 -6.04 2.81
C ASP A 74 21.85 -5.09 3.64
N GLY A 75 20.80 -4.55 3.04
CA GLY A 75 19.87 -3.61 3.66
C GLY A 75 20.32 -2.15 3.62
N THR A 76 21.47 -1.85 3.01
CA THR A 76 21.93 -0.48 2.78
C THR A 76 21.29 0.15 1.55
N TYR A 77 21.39 1.47 1.45
CA TYR A 77 20.84 2.26 0.36
C TYR A 77 21.96 2.99 -0.37
N SER A 78 21.86 3.04 -1.69
CA SER A 78 22.75 3.85 -2.52
C SER A 78 22.50 5.34 -2.30
N GLU A 79 23.41 6.16 -2.83
CA GLU A 79 23.15 7.58 -3.01
C GLU A 79 22.00 7.82 -4.00
N GLN A 80 21.49 9.06 -4.04
CA GLN A 80 20.44 9.46 -4.97
C GLN A 80 20.96 9.51 -6.40
N ILE A 81 20.50 8.56 -7.20
CA ILE A 81 20.90 8.39 -8.59
C ILE A 81 19.90 9.10 -9.51
N GLY A 82 20.42 9.86 -10.48
CA GLY A 82 19.58 10.43 -11.54
C GLY A 82 19.26 9.40 -12.63
N PRO A 83 18.20 9.60 -13.43
CA PRO A 83 17.76 8.65 -14.45
C PRO A 83 18.86 8.32 -15.47
N SER A 84 19.74 9.27 -15.79
CA SER A 84 20.87 9.06 -16.70
C SER A 84 21.99 8.20 -16.12
N LYS A 85 22.13 8.15 -14.79
CA LYS A 85 23.17 7.38 -14.08
C LYS A 85 22.64 6.07 -13.49
N LEU A 86 21.33 5.86 -13.53
CA LEU A 86 20.68 4.66 -12.99
C LEU A 86 21.18 3.40 -13.70
N GLU A 87 21.36 3.46 -15.01
CA GLU A 87 21.91 2.34 -15.78
C GLU A 87 23.30 1.93 -15.31
N GLU A 88 24.20 2.90 -15.12
CA GLU A 88 25.57 2.63 -14.65
C GLU A 88 25.56 2.10 -13.22
N ALA A 89 24.78 2.74 -12.33
CA ALA A 89 24.67 2.32 -10.95
C ALA A 89 24.10 0.90 -10.80
N MET A 90 23.11 0.51 -11.62
CA MET A 90 22.55 -0.84 -11.62
C MET A 90 23.53 -1.88 -12.18
N LYS A 91 24.40 -1.50 -13.13
CA LYS A 91 25.45 -2.39 -13.66
C LYS A 91 26.62 -2.58 -12.68
N GLU A 92 26.94 -1.53 -11.93
CA GLU A 92 27.98 -1.57 -10.89
C GLU A 92 27.47 -2.26 -9.61
N ALA A 93 26.16 -2.16 -9.34
CA ALA A 93 25.51 -2.84 -8.23
C ALA A 93 25.40 -4.35 -8.48
N GLU A 94 26.40 -5.10 -8.02
CA GLU A 94 26.41 -6.57 -8.07
C GLU A 94 25.27 -7.21 -7.25
N SER A 95 24.76 -6.53 -6.22
CA SER A 95 23.78 -7.07 -5.25
C SER A 95 22.63 -6.09 -4.96
N ALA A 96 21.86 -5.74 -5.97
CA ALA A 96 20.64 -4.96 -5.81
C ALA A 96 19.47 -5.86 -5.36
N ASP A 97 18.72 -5.44 -4.35
CA ASP A 97 17.52 -6.14 -3.87
C ASP A 97 16.26 -5.47 -4.41
N ALA A 98 16.17 -4.15 -4.25
CA ALA A 98 15.05 -3.34 -4.73
C ALA A 98 15.50 -2.00 -5.32
N VAL A 99 14.75 -1.48 -6.29
CA VAL A 99 14.97 -0.15 -6.88
C VAL A 99 13.81 0.75 -6.54
N ILE A 100 14.10 1.88 -5.90
CA ILE A 100 13.11 2.85 -5.43
C ILE A 100 13.25 4.10 -6.28
N LEU A 101 12.19 4.52 -6.97
CA LEU A 101 12.21 5.66 -7.90
C LEU A 101 11.06 6.61 -7.61
N ASN A 102 11.39 7.88 -7.33
CA ASN A 102 10.39 8.95 -7.28
C ASN A 102 10.04 9.44 -8.69
N GLY A 103 9.33 8.62 -9.45
CA GLY A 103 8.86 8.95 -10.78
C GLY A 103 8.19 7.79 -11.52
N PRO A 104 7.97 7.93 -12.84
CA PRO A 104 7.38 6.88 -13.64
C PRO A 104 8.37 5.74 -13.94
N VAL A 105 7.93 4.50 -13.74
CA VAL A 105 8.69 3.30 -14.11
C VAL A 105 8.56 3.09 -15.62
N THR A 106 9.63 3.35 -16.36
CA THR A 106 9.67 3.17 -17.82
C THR A 106 10.27 1.83 -18.20
N GLY A 107 10.03 1.35 -19.43
CA GLY A 107 10.64 0.11 -19.94
C GLY A 107 12.17 0.10 -19.89
N LYS A 108 12.81 1.27 -19.98
CA LYS A 108 14.27 1.40 -19.81
C LYS A 108 14.72 1.00 -18.41
N VAL A 109 14.02 1.50 -17.38
CA VAL A 109 14.32 1.18 -15.97
C VAL A 109 14.16 -0.31 -15.72
N LEU A 110 13.08 -0.90 -16.25
CA LEU A 110 12.82 -2.34 -16.16
C LEU A 110 13.89 -3.16 -16.88
N ASN A 111 14.37 -2.71 -18.05
CA ASN A 111 15.47 -3.35 -18.75
C ASN A 111 16.78 -3.32 -17.94
N TYR A 112 17.07 -2.23 -17.23
CA TYR A 112 18.24 -2.18 -16.33
C TYR A 112 18.09 -3.16 -15.17
N ILE A 113 16.88 -3.28 -14.63
CA ILE A 113 16.57 -4.17 -13.51
C ILE A 113 16.67 -5.64 -13.93
N ASN A 114 16.17 -6.00 -15.12
CA ASN A 114 16.33 -7.34 -15.69
C ASN A 114 17.79 -7.73 -15.93
N GLN A 115 18.69 -6.76 -16.12
CA GLN A 115 20.13 -7.00 -16.24
C GLN A 115 20.84 -7.07 -14.88
N SER A 116 20.13 -6.77 -13.79
CA SER A 116 20.65 -6.73 -12.42
C SER A 116 20.11 -7.90 -11.59
N THR A 117 20.49 -7.93 -10.31
CA THR A 117 19.99 -8.89 -9.31
C THR A 117 18.71 -8.45 -8.61
N ALA A 118 18.21 -7.23 -8.87
CA ALA A 118 17.04 -6.69 -8.21
C ALA A 118 15.76 -7.45 -8.60
N THR A 119 15.01 -7.85 -7.59
CA THR A 119 13.74 -8.60 -7.75
C THR A 119 12.53 -7.69 -7.63
N THR A 120 12.70 -6.50 -7.05
CA THR A 120 11.60 -5.61 -6.70
C THR A 120 11.84 -4.19 -7.20
N VAL A 121 10.79 -3.55 -7.72
CA VAL A 121 10.81 -2.18 -8.23
C VAL A 121 9.68 -1.39 -7.59
N ILE A 122 10.02 -0.24 -7.05
CA ILE A 122 9.08 0.69 -6.42
C ILE A 122 9.13 1.97 -7.23
N GLY A 123 7.99 2.41 -7.73
CA GLY A 123 7.85 3.67 -8.45
C GLY A 123 6.56 4.39 -8.09
N THR A 124 6.34 5.55 -8.69
CA THR A 124 5.08 6.27 -8.47
C THR A 124 3.98 5.77 -9.41
N LYS A 125 4.31 5.62 -10.69
CA LYS A 125 3.34 5.23 -11.73
C LYS A 125 3.97 4.50 -12.90
N GLN A 126 3.13 3.92 -13.76
CA GLN A 126 3.55 3.31 -15.02
C GLN A 126 4.02 4.40 -16.00
N GLY A 127 5.20 4.20 -16.56
CA GLY A 127 5.80 5.07 -17.57
C GLY A 127 5.58 4.55 -18.99
N LYS A 128 6.26 5.21 -19.94
CA LYS A 128 6.27 4.77 -21.34
C LYS A 128 6.98 3.41 -21.46
N ASP A 129 6.44 2.55 -22.32
CA ASP A 129 6.98 1.23 -22.63
C ASP A 129 7.07 0.33 -21.37
N PHE A 130 6.14 0.52 -20.43
CA PHE A 130 6.06 -0.30 -19.22
C PHE A 130 5.54 -1.70 -19.57
N GLU A 131 6.36 -2.72 -19.33
CA GLU A 131 6.00 -4.13 -19.47
C GLU A 131 6.40 -4.85 -18.18
N SER A 132 5.46 -5.49 -17.49
CA SER A 132 5.75 -6.23 -16.27
C SER A 132 6.58 -7.48 -16.60
N PRO A 133 7.89 -7.51 -16.29
CA PRO A 133 8.72 -8.67 -16.60
C PRO A 133 8.33 -9.84 -15.71
N GLU A 134 8.34 -11.05 -16.25
CA GLU A 134 8.14 -12.26 -15.44
C GLU A 134 9.26 -12.39 -14.41
N GLY A 135 8.89 -12.49 -13.13
CA GLY A 135 9.84 -12.67 -12.02
C GLY A 135 10.28 -11.39 -11.29
N VAL A 136 9.85 -10.21 -11.75
CA VAL A 136 10.12 -8.93 -11.07
C VAL A 136 8.82 -8.37 -10.49
N LYS A 137 8.82 -8.08 -9.18
CA LYS A 137 7.69 -7.47 -8.49
C LYS A 137 7.72 -5.96 -8.68
N ILE A 138 6.65 -5.38 -9.22
CA ILE A 138 6.55 -3.95 -9.46
C ILE A 138 5.46 -3.37 -8.59
N TRP A 139 5.84 -2.42 -7.73
CA TRP A 139 4.97 -1.70 -6.84
C TRP A 139 4.90 -0.24 -7.25
N LEU A 140 3.69 0.27 -7.38
CA LEU A 140 3.43 1.64 -7.82
C LEU A 140 2.63 2.38 -6.75
N SER A 141 3.13 3.50 -6.26
CA SER A 141 2.49 4.22 -5.14
C SER A 141 1.13 4.82 -5.51
N GLU A 142 0.89 5.14 -6.79
CA GLU A 142 -0.44 5.61 -7.24
C GLU A 142 -1.49 4.49 -7.31
N VAL A 143 -1.07 3.22 -7.22
CA VAL A 143 -1.95 2.04 -7.39
C VAL A 143 -2.02 1.16 -6.14
N HIS A 144 -0.92 1.04 -5.39
CA HIS A 144 -0.74 0.07 -4.31
C HIS A 144 -0.49 0.70 -2.93
N ARG A 145 -0.63 2.03 -2.80
CA ARG A 145 -0.54 2.75 -1.52
C ARG A 145 -1.87 2.72 -0.77
#